data_AF-A0A968X461-F1
#
_entry.id   AF-A0A968X461-F1
#
_cell.length_a   1.000
_cell.length_b   1.000
_cell.length_c   1.000
_cell.angle_alpha   90.00
_cell.angle_beta   90.00
_cell.angle_gamma   90.00
#
_symmetry.space_group_name_H-M   'P 1'
#
loop_
_entity.id
_entity.type
_entity.pdbx_description
1 polymer ?
#
loop_
_entity_poly.entity_id
_entity_poly.type
_entity_poly.pdbx_seq_one_letter_code
_entity_poly.pdbx_strand_id
1 'polypeptide(L)'
;MPLQWIGDYMAELGNDLQRYIEPHARSRFFPRTTATDVRLMPDGRLNVHVQVRADGSAVIDDGYIVTEKLVLSVGGKQNHERTLTSPILPGLMAGQYAEKVMFTDFAQQPQGVQAIEQRLHESRAQRSSKKVVIIGSSHSAFSTAWTLLNKINPSNVPFEEGDITILHRDKLKLFYMSKEAAWQDGYTDFNDDDLCPVTQRVYRLGGLRLESRALLMQIWGYVARSN
;
A
#
# COMPACT_ATOMS: atom_id res chain seq x y z
N MET A 1 0.77 14.47 -2.87
CA MET A 1 1.11 14.32 -4.30
C MET A 1 0.05 13.50 -5.02
N PRO A 2 -0.39 13.86 -6.24
CA PRO A 2 -1.40 13.08 -6.97
C PRO A 2 -0.81 11.74 -7.42
N LEU A 3 -1.53 10.64 -7.16
CA LEU A 3 -1.14 9.27 -7.57
C LEU A 3 -0.88 9.13 -9.08
N GLN A 4 -1.50 9.97 -9.90
CA GLN A 4 -1.27 10.00 -11.34
C GLN A 4 0.20 10.26 -11.70
N TRP A 5 0.86 11.21 -11.02
CA TRP A 5 2.26 11.55 -11.31
C TRP A 5 3.21 10.42 -10.90
N ILE A 6 2.86 9.68 -9.85
CA ILE A 6 3.61 8.48 -9.46
C ILE A 6 3.40 7.39 -10.52
N GLY A 7 2.18 7.22 -11.02
CA GLY A 7 1.89 6.30 -12.12
C GLY A 7 2.70 6.63 -13.37
N ASP A 8 2.71 7.89 -13.78
CA ASP A 8 3.46 8.37 -14.95
C ASP A 8 4.98 8.20 -14.74
N TYR A 9 5.50 8.56 -13.56
CA TYR A 9 6.90 8.34 -13.20
C TYR A 9 7.28 6.85 -13.21
N MET A 10 6.43 5.97 -12.69
CA MET A 10 6.69 4.53 -12.70
C MET A 10 6.65 3.95 -14.12
N ALA A 11 5.79 4.49 -14.98
CA ALA A 11 5.76 4.13 -16.40
C ALA A 11 7.05 4.56 -17.11
N GLU A 12 7.52 5.78 -16.86
CA GLU A 12 8.78 6.30 -17.40
C GLU A 12 9.98 5.48 -16.91
N LEU A 13 10.05 5.19 -15.61
CA LEU A 13 11.07 4.31 -15.04
C LEU A 13 11.06 2.92 -15.69
N GLY A 14 9.89 2.36 -15.97
CA GLY A 14 9.74 1.10 -16.69
C GLY A 14 10.31 1.15 -18.11
N ASN A 15 10.09 2.25 -18.83
CA ASN A 15 10.65 2.47 -20.16
C ASN A 15 12.18 2.60 -20.12
N ASP A 16 12.72 3.30 -19.11
CA ASP A 16 14.17 3.45 -18.96
C ASP A 16 14.86 2.14 -18.59
N LEU A 17 14.23 1.33 -17.72
CA LEU A 17 14.71 -0.02 -17.43
C LEU A 17 14.76 -0.88 -18.69
N GLN A 18 13.73 -0.81 -19.54
CA GLN A 18 13.71 -1.51 -20.82
C GLN A 18 14.90 -1.09 -21.70
N ARG A 19 15.08 0.21 -21.91
CA ARG A 19 16.19 0.76 -22.71
C ARG A 19 17.57 0.35 -22.19
N TYR A 20 17.71 0.21 -20.88
CA TYR A 20 18.97 -0.22 -20.26
C TYR A 20 19.23 -1.72 -20.43
N ILE A 21 18.18 -2.55 -20.40
CA ILE A 21 18.30 -4.01 -20.45
C ILE A 21 18.44 -4.53 -21.89
N GLU A 22 17.68 -3.97 -22.84
CA GLU A 22 17.60 -4.45 -24.23
C GLU A 22 18.93 -4.60 -24.97
N PRO A 23 19.94 -3.72 -24.80
CA PRO A 23 21.23 -3.87 -25.47
C PRO A 23 22.02 -5.11 -25.01
N HIS A 24 21.68 -5.71 -23.88
CA HIS A 24 22.40 -6.87 -23.35
C HIS A 24 21.83 -8.18 -23.91
N ALA A 25 22.57 -8.82 -24.82
CA ALA A 25 22.14 -10.04 -25.53
C ALA A 25 21.73 -11.24 -24.64
N ARG A 26 22.12 -11.25 -23.36
CA ARG A 26 21.77 -12.30 -22.38
C ARG A 26 20.58 -11.96 -21.49
N SER A 27 19.97 -10.79 -21.68
CA SER A 27 18.89 -10.29 -20.87
C SER A 27 17.68 -9.95 -21.75
N ARG A 28 16.49 -10.15 -21.21
CA ARG A 28 15.24 -9.74 -21.86
C ARG A 28 14.32 -9.14 -20.80
N PHE A 29 13.60 -8.10 -21.19
CA PHE A 29 12.62 -7.45 -20.34
C PHE A 29 11.27 -7.46 -21.07
N PHE A 30 10.24 -7.97 -20.41
CA PHE A 30 8.90 -8.09 -20.95
C PHE A 30 7.95 -7.22 -20.12
N PRO A 31 7.90 -5.90 -20.40
CA PRO A 31 6.99 -5.01 -19.69
C PRO A 31 5.54 -5.36 -20.04
N ARG A 32 4.62 -5.03 -19.13
CA ARG A 32 3.16 -5.22 -19.33
C ARG A 32 2.74 -6.67 -19.59
N THR A 33 3.57 -7.62 -19.22
CA THR A 33 3.31 -9.06 -19.25
C THR A 33 2.94 -9.56 -17.84
N THR A 34 2.00 -10.50 -17.76
CA THR A 34 1.62 -11.19 -16.52
C THR A 34 1.97 -12.67 -16.62
N ALA A 35 2.84 -13.16 -15.75
CA ALA A 35 3.01 -14.61 -15.58
C ALA A 35 1.80 -15.18 -14.82
N THR A 36 1.15 -16.20 -15.37
CA THR A 36 -0.11 -16.74 -14.85
C THR A 36 -0.01 -18.16 -14.32
N ASP A 37 0.89 -18.97 -14.87
CA ASP A 37 1.06 -20.37 -14.50
C ASP A 37 2.54 -20.78 -14.63
N VAL A 38 2.98 -21.74 -13.80
CA VAL A 38 4.33 -22.31 -13.86
C VAL A 38 4.23 -23.82 -13.74
N ARG A 39 4.79 -24.55 -14.70
CA ARG A 39 4.78 -26.02 -14.73
C ARG A 39 6.19 -26.58 -14.78
N LEU A 40 6.48 -27.59 -13.96
CA LEU A 40 7.70 -28.39 -14.08
C LEU A 40 7.52 -29.40 -15.22
N MET A 41 8.46 -29.38 -16.17
CA MET A 41 8.51 -30.31 -17.29
C MET A 41 9.24 -31.61 -16.92
N PRO A 42 9.01 -32.72 -17.67
CA PRO A 42 9.68 -34.00 -17.40
C PRO A 42 11.22 -33.96 -17.46
N ASP A 43 11.79 -33.02 -18.22
CA ASP A 43 13.24 -32.82 -18.35
C ASP A 43 13.85 -31.95 -17.24
N GLY A 44 13.05 -31.56 -16.24
CA GLY A 44 13.47 -30.74 -15.11
C GLY A 44 13.43 -29.23 -15.35
N ARG A 45 13.08 -28.77 -16.55
CA ARG A 45 12.90 -27.34 -16.84
C ARG A 45 11.52 -26.84 -16.40
N LEU A 46 11.38 -25.54 -16.21
CA LEU A 46 10.14 -24.87 -15.87
C LEU A 46 9.57 -24.20 -17.12
N ASN A 47 8.26 -24.35 -17.33
CA ASN A 47 7.50 -23.68 -18.36
C ASN A 47 6.58 -22.63 -17.73
N VAL A 48 6.82 -21.35 -18.01
CA VAL A 48 6.07 -20.22 -17.45
C VAL A 48 5.11 -19.69 -18.48
N HIS A 49 3.80 -19.78 -18.21
CA HIS A 49 2.78 -19.19 -19.06
C HIS A 49 2.70 -17.67 -18.83
N VAL A 50 2.78 -16.89 -19.90
CA VAL A 50 2.82 -15.44 -19.87
C VAL A 50 1.71 -14.86 -20.75
N GLN A 51 0.86 -14.03 -20.15
CA GLN A 51 -0.22 -13.33 -20.82
C GLN A 51 0.07 -11.85 -21.00
N VAL A 52 -0.40 -11.32 -22.12
CA VAL A 52 -0.41 -9.89 -22.46
C VAL A 52 -1.52 -9.19 -21.69
N ARG A 53 -1.23 -8.03 -21.09
CA ARG A 53 -2.31 -7.18 -20.55
C ARG A 53 -3.21 -6.71 -21.70
N ALA A 54 -4.52 -6.75 -21.46
CA ALA A 54 -5.57 -6.52 -22.45
C ALA A 54 -5.59 -5.10 -23.09
N ASP A 55 -4.72 -4.19 -22.65
CA ASP A 55 -4.56 -2.86 -23.25
C ASP A 55 -3.83 -2.87 -24.60
N GLY A 56 -3.46 -4.06 -25.10
CA GLY A 56 -2.89 -4.26 -26.44
C GLY A 56 -1.45 -3.77 -26.58
N SER A 57 -0.79 -3.42 -25.47
CA SER A 57 0.50 -2.74 -25.48
C SER A 57 1.70 -3.62 -25.09
N ALA A 58 1.54 -4.94 -25.15
CA ALA A 58 2.64 -5.86 -24.85
C ALA A 58 3.65 -5.99 -25.98
N VAL A 59 4.85 -6.37 -25.58
CA VAL A 59 6.02 -6.58 -26.45
C VAL A 59 6.10 -8.04 -26.95
N ILE A 60 5.29 -8.95 -26.40
CA ILE A 60 5.22 -10.37 -26.79
C ILE A 60 3.79 -10.83 -26.91
N ASP A 61 3.55 -11.90 -27.66
CA ASP A 61 2.26 -12.62 -27.70
C ASP A 61 2.06 -13.50 -26.46
N ASP A 62 0.81 -13.91 -26.22
CA ASP A 62 0.48 -14.94 -25.23
C ASP A 62 1.27 -16.22 -25.52
N GLY A 63 1.87 -16.82 -24.49
CA GLY A 63 2.76 -17.96 -24.72
C GLY A 63 3.55 -18.41 -23.51
N TYR A 64 4.72 -18.95 -23.78
CA TYR A 64 5.49 -19.73 -22.81
C TYR A 64 6.96 -19.36 -22.81
N ILE A 65 7.52 -19.18 -21.61
CA ILE A 65 8.96 -19.00 -21.38
C ILE A 65 9.49 -20.24 -20.66
N VAL A 66 10.43 -20.94 -21.29
CA VAL A 66 11.12 -22.10 -20.69
C VAL A 66 12.40 -21.63 -19.99
N THR A 67 12.60 -22.06 -18.74
CA THR A 67 13.78 -21.72 -17.94
C THR A 67 14.19 -22.89 -17.04
N GLU A 68 15.47 -22.98 -16.68
CA GLU A 68 15.94 -23.94 -15.67
C GLU A 68 15.68 -23.47 -14.23
N LYS A 69 15.62 -22.14 -14.03
CA LYS A 69 15.51 -21.52 -12.71
C LYS A 69 14.53 -20.36 -12.75
N LEU A 70 13.73 -20.23 -11.69
CA LEU A 70 12.74 -19.17 -11.54
C LEU A 70 12.91 -18.46 -10.21
N VAL A 71 12.92 -17.13 -10.24
CA VAL A 71 12.89 -16.27 -9.05
C VAL A 71 11.57 -15.50 -9.07
N LEU A 72 10.81 -15.57 -7.98
CA LEU A 72 9.51 -14.90 -7.86
C LEU A 72 9.66 -13.62 -7.03
N SER A 73 9.48 -12.47 -7.69
CA SER A 73 9.54 -11.14 -7.08
C SER A 73 8.27 -10.33 -7.37
N VAL A 74 7.10 -10.95 -7.19
CA VAL A 74 5.78 -10.44 -7.64
C VAL A 74 5.10 -9.45 -6.66
N GLY A 75 5.79 -9.06 -5.59
CA GLY A 75 5.22 -8.21 -4.54
C GLY A 75 4.13 -8.92 -3.73
N GLY A 76 3.21 -8.14 -3.16
CA GLY A 76 2.10 -8.65 -2.34
C GLY A 76 0.74 -8.32 -2.96
N LYS A 77 -0.19 -9.28 -2.93
CA LYS A 77 -1.60 -9.07 -3.27
C LYS A 77 -2.42 -9.17 -1.98
N GLN A 78 -3.32 -8.21 -1.77
CA GLN A 78 -4.25 -8.30 -0.64
C GLN A 78 -5.20 -9.49 -0.86
N ASN A 79 -5.24 -10.41 0.10
CA ASN A 79 -6.15 -11.55 0.06
C ASN A 79 -7.44 -11.16 0.81
N HIS A 80 -8.47 -10.77 0.05
CA HIS A 80 -9.75 -10.31 0.59
C HIS A 80 -10.47 -11.41 1.37
N GLU A 81 -10.54 -12.63 0.84
CA GLU A 81 -11.18 -13.77 1.50
C GLU A 81 -10.53 -14.06 2.86
N ARG A 82 -9.20 -14.14 2.89
CA ARG A 82 -8.44 -14.32 4.14
C ARG A 82 -8.71 -13.18 5.11
N THR A 83 -8.77 -11.94 4.63
CA THR A 83 -9.03 -10.77 5.48
C THR A 83 -10.43 -10.81 6.08
N LEU A 84 -11.44 -11.26 5.34
CA LEU A 84 -12.83 -11.37 5.81
C LEU A 84 -13.02 -12.51 6.80
N THR A 85 -12.30 -13.62 6.61
CA THR A 85 -12.45 -14.85 7.41
C THR A 85 -11.50 -14.92 8.60
N SER A 86 -10.46 -14.08 8.67
CA SER A 86 -9.56 -14.03 9.82
C SER A 86 -10.24 -13.34 11.02
N PRO A 87 -10.12 -13.89 12.24
CA PRO A 87 -10.64 -13.24 13.42
C PRO A 87 -9.85 -11.96 13.72
N ILE A 88 -10.57 -10.85 13.89
CA ILE A 88 -10.02 -9.59 14.42
C ILE A 88 -9.87 -9.71 15.94
N LEU A 89 -10.91 -10.25 16.58
CA LEU A 89 -10.97 -10.65 17.98
C LEU A 89 -11.62 -12.04 18.06
N PRO A 90 -11.49 -12.78 19.18
CA PRO A 90 -12.24 -14.01 19.38
C PRO A 90 -13.74 -13.80 19.10
N GLY A 91 -14.27 -14.50 18.10
CA GLY A 91 -15.68 -14.42 17.68
C GLY A 91 -16.06 -13.26 16.75
N LEU A 92 -15.13 -12.34 16.42
CA LEU A 92 -15.38 -11.20 15.53
C LEU A 92 -14.58 -11.33 14.24
N MET A 93 -15.26 -11.42 13.11
CA MET A 93 -14.67 -11.47 11.78
C MET A 93 -15.24 -10.37 10.89
N ALA A 94 -14.41 -9.75 10.06
CA ALA A 94 -14.87 -8.70 9.13
C ALA A 94 -15.96 -9.20 8.18
N GLY A 95 -15.93 -10.49 7.80
CA GLY A 95 -16.91 -11.12 6.92
C GLY A 95 -18.34 -11.10 7.45
N GLN A 96 -18.55 -10.99 8.77
CA GLN A 96 -19.88 -10.83 9.38
C GLN A 96 -20.54 -9.49 9.02
N TYR A 97 -19.75 -8.53 8.53
CA TYR A 97 -20.16 -7.17 8.16
C TYR A 97 -19.60 -6.77 6.79
N ALA A 98 -19.47 -7.72 5.86
CA ALA A 98 -18.80 -7.54 4.59
C ALA A 98 -19.33 -6.33 3.78
N GLU A 99 -20.61 -6.00 3.91
CA GLU A 99 -21.25 -4.85 3.26
C GLU A 99 -20.73 -3.49 3.77
N LYS A 100 -20.21 -3.44 5.00
CA LYS A 100 -19.62 -2.26 5.63
C LYS A 100 -18.10 -2.23 5.52
N VAL A 101 -17.49 -3.31 5.06
CA VAL A 101 -16.03 -3.42 4.94
C VAL A 101 -15.57 -2.84 3.61
N MET A 102 -14.45 -2.11 3.66
CA MET A 102 -13.74 -1.65 2.48
C MET A 102 -12.24 -1.92 2.65
N PHE A 103 -11.63 -2.54 1.65
CA PHE A 103 -10.20 -2.83 1.66
C PHE A 103 -9.39 -1.59 1.26
N THR A 104 -8.18 -1.48 1.82
CA THR A 104 -7.32 -0.32 1.61
C THR A 104 -6.85 -0.15 0.16
N ASP A 105 -6.69 -1.25 -0.57
CA ASP A 105 -6.33 -1.25 -1.99
C ASP A 105 -7.38 -0.54 -2.87
N PHE A 106 -8.66 -0.65 -2.53
CA PHE A 106 -9.74 0.11 -3.16
C PHE A 106 -9.92 1.49 -2.52
N ALA A 107 -9.93 1.59 -1.18
CA ALA A 107 -10.21 2.83 -0.44
C ALA A 107 -9.27 4.00 -0.78
N GLN A 108 -8.04 3.70 -1.23
CA GLN A 108 -7.06 4.73 -1.60
C GLN A 108 -7.15 5.17 -3.08
N GLN A 109 -7.95 4.49 -3.89
CA GLN A 109 -8.20 4.90 -5.28
C GLN A 109 -9.19 6.06 -5.31
N PRO A 110 -9.15 6.94 -6.32
CA PRO A 110 -10.11 8.04 -6.45
C PRO A 110 -11.58 7.59 -6.35
N GLN A 111 -11.91 6.47 -6.99
CA GLN A 111 -13.25 5.88 -6.96
C GLN A 111 -13.60 5.34 -5.55
N GLY A 112 -12.62 4.81 -4.83
CA GLY A 112 -12.80 4.36 -3.45
C GLY A 112 -13.07 5.51 -2.50
N VAL A 113 -12.36 6.63 -2.63
CA VAL A 113 -12.61 7.83 -1.82
C VAL A 113 -14.03 8.37 -2.04
N GLN A 114 -14.47 8.46 -3.29
CA GLN A 114 -15.85 8.84 -3.63
C GLN A 114 -16.87 7.87 -3.04
N ALA A 115 -16.62 6.57 -3.14
CA ALA A 115 -17.51 5.54 -2.58
C ALA A 115 -17.61 5.63 -1.05
N ILE A 116 -16.52 5.96 -0.35
CA ILE A 116 -16.53 6.19 1.10
C ILE A 116 -17.37 7.42 1.43
N GLU A 117 -17.11 8.54 0.76
CA GLU A 117 -17.84 9.78 0.99
C GLU A 117 -19.35 9.59 0.80
N GLN A 118 -19.74 8.94 -0.30
CA GLN A 118 -21.14 8.62 -0.58
C GLN A 118 -21.77 7.76 0.53
N ARG A 119 -21.12 6.66 0.93
CA ARG A 119 -21.62 5.78 2.01
C ARG A 119 -21.79 6.52 3.33
N LEU A 120 -20.85 7.38 3.69
CA LEU A 120 -20.92 8.17 4.93
C LEU A 120 -22.00 9.24 4.86
N HIS A 121 -22.16 9.89 3.71
CA HIS A 121 -23.22 10.87 3.48
C HIS A 121 -24.61 10.24 3.56
N GLU A 122 -24.81 9.08 2.92
CA GLU A 122 -26.06 8.31 2.97
C GLU A 122 -26.35 7.83 4.40
N SER A 123 -25.35 7.30 5.10
CA SER A 123 -25.47 6.91 6.51
C SER A 123 -25.94 8.09 7.37
N ARG A 124 -25.34 9.28 7.18
CA ARG A 124 -25.76 10.50 7.88
C ARG A 124 -27.20 10.90 7.53
N ALA A 125 -27.57 10.87 6.25
CA ALA A 125 -28.93 11.21 5.81
C ALA A 125 -29.98 10.28 6.44
N GLN A 126 -29.62 9.02 6.66
CA GLN A 126 -30.44 8.01 7.34
C GLN A 126 -30.35 8.06 8.87
N ARG A 127 -29.65 9.05 9.45
CA ARG A 127 -29.38 9.19 10.89
C ARG A 127 -28.65 7.99 11.51
N SER A 128 -27.90 7.22 10.73
CA SER A 128 -26.98 6.21 11.24
C SER A 128 -25.58 6.81 11.52
N SER A 129 -24.70 5.98 12.08
CA SER A 129 -23.36 6.38 12.52
C SER A 129 -22.44 6.74 11.34
N LYS A 130 -21.71 7.86 11.44
CA LYS A 130 -20.62 8.26 10.53
C LYS A 130 -19.23 7.73 10.96
N LYS A 131 -19.20 6.91 12.01
CA LYS A 131 -17.95 6.40 12.60
C LYS A 131 -17.26 5.41 11.68
N VAL A 132 -15.95 5.58 11.52
CA VAL A 132 -15.07 4.74 10.71
C VAL A 132 -14.02 4.09 11.61
N VAL A 133 -13.84 2.78 11.47
CA VAL A 133 -12.75 2.04 12.10
C VAL A 133 -11.78 1.59 11.01
N ILE A 134 -10.51 1.96 11.17
CA ILE A 134 -9.41 1.54 10.31
C ILE A 134 -8.59 0.51 11.09
N ILE A 135 -8.33 -0.66 10.49
CA ILE A 135 -7.57 -1.73 11.14
C ILE A 135 -6.21 -1.86 10.46
N GLY A 136 -5.13 -1.56 11.20
CA GLY A 136 -3.75 -1.72 10.76
C GLY A 136 -2.79 -0.66 11.33
N SER A 137 -1.51 -1.02 11.42
CA SER A 137 -0.37 -0.14 11.79
C SER A 137 0.43 0.35 10.58
N SER A 138 0.04 -0.03 9.37
CA SER A 138 0.81 0.21 8.15
C SER A 138 0.67 1.64 7.63
N HIS A 139 1.54 1.98 6.66
CA HIS A 139 1.41 3.21 5.87
C HIS A 139 0.02 3.35 5.24
N SER A 140 -0.53 2.25 4.72
CA SER A 140 -1.86 2.26 4.12
C SER A 140 -2.97 2.61 5.12
N ALA A 141 -2.91 2.13 6.37
CA ALA A 141 -3.90 2.46 7.40
C ALA A 141 -3.91 3.97 7.73
N PHE A 142 -2.73 4.53 8.01
CA PHE A 142 -2.60 5.96 8.32
C PHE A 142 -2.87 6.86 7.12
N SER A 143 -2.50 6.42 5.91
CA SER A 143 -2.86 7.15 4.69
C SER A 143 -4.37 7.17 4.48
N THR A 144 -5.09 6.09 4.80
CA THR A 144 -6.56 6.09 4.75
C THR A 144 -7.14 7.10 5.74
N ALA A 145 -6.65 7.14 6.98
CA ALA A 145 -7.09 8.12 7.97
C ALA A 145 -6.85 9.57 7.49
N TRP A 146 -5.66 9.84 6.96
CA TRP A 146 -5.32 11.14 6.39
C TRP A 146 -6.25 11.50 5.22
N THR A 147 -6.56 10.55 4.34
CA THR A 147 -7.49 10.73 3.22
C THR A 147 -8.90 11.08 3.71
N LEU A 148 -9.43 10.39 4.73
CA LEU A 148 -10.73 10.73 5.31
C LEU A 148 -10.77 12.18 5.80
N LEU A 149 -9.72 12.61 6.49
CA LEU A 149 -9.63 13.96 7.06
C LEU A 149 -9.41 15.07 6.03
N ASN A 150 -8.71 14.78 4.93
CA ASN A 150 -8.21 15.80 4.01
C ASN A 150 -8.79 15.74 2.59
N LYS A 151 -9.48 14.67 2.22
CA LYS A 151 -10.01 14.44 0.86
C LYS A 151 -11.51 14.27 0.78
N ILE A 152 -12.19 13.99 1.90
CA ILE A 152 -13.65 14.00 1.96
C ILE A 152 -14.12 15.43 2.18
N ASN A 153 -15.18 15.85 1.48
CA ASN A 153 -15.71 17.20 1.64
C ASN A 153 -16.36 17.34 3.02
N PRO A 154 -15.87 18.24 3.90
CA PRO A 154 -16.43 18.40 5.23
C PRO A 154 -17.89 18.89 5.22
N SER A 155 -18.34 19.54 4.15
CA SER A 155 -19.75 19.91 3.98
C SER A 155 -20.66 18.69 3.76
N ASN A 156 -20.12 17.62 3.19
CA ASN A 156 -20.85 16.37 2.97
C ASN A 156 -20.79 15.46 4.21
N VAL A 157 -19.61 15.37 4.83
CA VAL A 157 -19.31 14.52 5.98
C VAL A 157 -18.42 15.29 6.97
N PRO A 158 -19.01 16.01 7.94
CA PRO A 158 -18.21 16.66 8.98
C PRO A 158 -17.75 15.61 10.00
N PHE A 159 -16.44 15.41 10.13
CA PHE A 159 -15.86 14.54 11.16
C PHE A 159 -15.69 15.30 12.48
N GLU A 160 -16.07 14.67 13.58
CA GLU A 160 -15.92 15.12 14.95
C GLU A 160 -14.92 14.23 15.72
N GLU A 161 -14.55 14.65 16.92
CA GLU A 161 -13.70 13.84 17.80
C GLU A 161 -14.31 12.44 18.03
N GLY A 162 -13.48 11.41 17.83
CA GLY A 162 -13.88 10.01 17.99
C GLY A 162 -14.62 9.39 16.79
N ASP A 163 -14.86 10.12 15.70
CA ASP A 163 -15.48 9.53 14.50
C ASP A 163 -14.54 8.61 13.72
N ILE A 164 -13.23 8.85 13.76
CA ILE A 164 -12.22 8.00 13.11
C ILE A 164 -11.41 7.31 14.20
N THR A 165 -11.46 5.98 14.21
CA THR A 165 -10.68 5.14 15.13
C THR A 165 -9.69 4.29 14.35
N ILE A 166 -8.42 4.28 14.76
CA ILE A 166 -7.40 3.39 14.19
C ILE A 166 -7.10 2.29 15.22
N LEU A 167 -7.37 1.04 14.86
CA LEU A 167 -6.99 -0.13 15.65
C LEU A 167 -5.72 -0.75 15.09
N HIS A 168 -4.72 -0.94 15.93
CA HIS A 168 -3.48 -1.61 15.55
C HIS A 168 -2.98 -2.47 16.70
N ARG A 169 -2.24 -3.54 16.38
CA ARG A 169 -1.65 -4.45 17.37
C ARG A 169 -0.14 -4.25 17.54
N ASP A 170 0.51 -3.73 16.50
CA ASP A 170 1.96 -3.57 16.46
C ASP A 170 2.36 -2.16 16.89
N LYS A 171 3.58 -2.02 17.42
CA LYS A 171 4.21 -0.74 17.71
C LYS A 171 4.28 0.12 16.44
N LEU A 172 3.78 1.35 16.54
CA LEU A 172 3.90 2.32 15.47
C LEU A 172 5.32 2.89 15.41
N LYS A 173 5.85 3.06 14.20
CA LYS A 173 7.24 3.43 13.96
C LYS A 173 7.29 4.60 12.99
N LEU A 174 8.10 5.61 13.27
CA LEU A 174 8.32 6.74 12.36
C LEU A 174 9.63 6.54 11.61
N PHE A 175 9.62 6.70 10.29
CA PHE A 175 10.85 6.68 9.51
C PHE A 175 11.62 8.00 9.69
N TYR A 176 12.93 7.89 9.85
CA TYR A 176 13.86 9.03 9.84
C TYR A 176 15.07 8.77 8.95
N MET A 177 15.56 9.83 8.31
CA MET A 177 16.75 9.77 7.47
C MET A 177 18.03 9.53 8.28
N SER A 178 18.05 9.93 9.56
CA SER A 178 19.13 9.65 10.51
C SER A 178 18.61 9.70 11.95
N LYS A 179 19.44 9.24 12.90
CA LYS A 179 19.15 9.34 14.35
C LYS A 179 19.05 10.80 14.82
N GLU A 180 19.86 11.70 14.26
CA GLU A 180 19.85 13.13 14.61
C GLU A 180 18.52 13.78 14.22
N ALA A 181 17.99 13.42 13.05
CA ALA A 181 16.67 13.91 12.62
C ALA A 181 15.55 13.41 13.55
N ALA A 182 15.67 12.18 14.06
CA ALA A 182 14.73 11.64 15.06
C ALA A 182 14.77 12.45 16.36
N TRP A 183 15.96 12.68 16.90
CA TRP A 183 16.14 13.44 18.13
C TRP A 183 15.74 14.92 18.00
N GLN A 184 15.95 15.55 16.85
CA GLN A 184 15.50 16.91 16.58
C GLN A 184 13.97 17.04 16.65
N ASP A 185 13.26 15.98 16.24
CA ASP A 185 11.81 15.89 16.38
C ASP A 185 11.40 15.35 17.76
N GLY A 186 12.33 15.08 18.68
CA GLY A 186 12.06 14.52 20.00
C GLY A 186 11.72 13.02 20.00
N TYR A 187 11.80 12.36 18.84
CA TYR A 187 11.54 10.93 18.72
C TYR A 187 12.76 10.14 19.21
N THR A 188 12.60 9.42 20.31
CA THR A 188 13.68 8.65 20.97
C THR A 188 13.37 7.16 21.05
N ASP A 189 12.22 6.74 20.53
CA ASP A 189 11.71 5.37 20.63
C ASP A 189 12.28 4.44 19.54
N PHE A 190 13.60 4.32 19.51
CA PHE A 190 14.39 3.44 18.66
C PHE A 190 15.73 3.09 19.32
N ASN A 191 16.35 1.98 18.90
CA ASN A 191 17.70 1.60 19.32
C ASN A 191 18.60 1.29 18.12
N ASP A 192 19.81 0.79 18.38
CA ASP A 192 20.78 0.47 17.32
C ASP A 192 20.31 -0.63 16.37
N ASP A 193 19.45 -1.56 16.81
CA ASP A 193 18.86 -2.61 15.96
C ASP A 193 17.84 -2.03 14.96
N ASP A 194 17.28 -0.86 15.27
CA ASP A 194 16.34 -0.14 14.40
C ASP A 194 17.05 0.73 13.36
N LEU A 195 18.37 0.85 13.42
CA LEU A 195 19.20 1.56 12.46
C LEU A 195 19.63 0.63 11.32
N CYS A 196 19.49 1.10 10.08
CA CYS A 196 20.08 0.37 8.96
C CYS A 196 21.61 0.44 9.05
N PRO A 197 22.34 -0.69 9.08
CA PRO A 197 23.80 -0.68 9.25
C PRO A 197 24.52 0.05 8.11
N VAL A 198 23.93 0.04 6.90
CA VAL A 198 24.50 0.67 5.71
C VAL A 198 24.15 2.15 5.63
N THR A 199 22.88 2.51 5.81
CA THR A 199 22.40 3.88 5.54
C THR A 199 22.16 4.71 6.79
N GLN A 200 22.28 4.12 7.99
CA GLN A 200 22.03 4.76 9.29
C GLN A 200 20.63 5.39 9.44
N ARG A 201 19.67 4.93 8.62
CA ARG A 201 18.27 5.38 8.64
C ARG A 201 17.51 4.62 9.72
N VAL A 202 16.69 5.32 10.49
CA VAL A 202 15.85 4.74 11.54
C VAL A 202 14.60 4.10 10.91
N TYR A 203 14.30 2.86 11.28
CA TYR A 203 13.16 2.09 10.79
C TYR A 203 13.04 2.08 9.25
N ARG A 204 14.17 1.89 8.55
CA ARG A 204 14.28 2.05 7.08
C ARG A 204 13.15 1.42 6.28
N LEU A 205 12.69 0.22 6.64
CA LEU A 205 11.65 -0.51 5.90
C LEU A 205 10.29 -0.56 6.62
N GLY A 206 10.23 -0.18 7.90
CA GLY A 206 9.03 -0.35 8.73
C GLY A 206 8.41 0.95 9.22
N GLY A 207 9.09 2.09 9.09
CA GLY A 207 8.60 3.37 9.58
C GLY A 207 7.61 4.03 8.61
N LEU A 208 6.59 4.69 9.17
CA LEU A 208 5.67 5.55 8.42
C LEU A 208 6.42 6.73 7.79
N ARG A 209 5.98 7.13 6.59
CA ARG A 209 6.58 8.18 5.76
C ARG A 209 5.51 9.17 5.28
N LEU A 210 5.95 10.33 4.80
CA LEU A 210 5.08 11.33 4.15
C LEU A 210 3.87 11.68 5.02
N GLU A 211 2.67 11.77 4.43
CA GLU A 211 1.43 12.15 5.12
C GLU A 211 1.10 11.23 6.31
N SER A 212 1.35 9.92 6.20
CA SER A 212 1.14 8.98 7.30
C SER A 212 2.06 9.25 8.48
N ARG A 213 3.30 9.66 8.23
CA ARG A 213 4.26 10.08 9.26
C ARG A 213 3.80 11.37 9.90
N ALA A 214 3.43 12.37 9.09
CA ALA A 214 2.97 13.67 9.57
C ALA A 214 1.72 13.54 10.44
N LEU A 215 0.75 12.72 10.02
CA LEU A 215 -0.46 12.45 10.79
C LEU A 215 -0.14 11.80 12.13
N LEU A 216 0.71 10.75 12.16
CA LEU A 216 1.07 10.12 13.43
C LEU A 216 1.85 11.07 14.35
N MET A 217 2.73 11.90 13.78
CA MET A 217 3.43 12.94 14.55
C MET A 217 2.45 13.91 15.20
N GLN A 218 1.43 14.38 14.46
CA GLN A 218 0.37 15.23 15.00
C GLN A 218 -0.41 14.53 16.13
N ILE A 219 -0.77 13.26 15.94
CA ILE A 219 -1.46 12.45 16.97
C ILE A 219 -0.63 12.36 18.25
N TRP A 220 0.69 12.24 18.13
CA TRP A 220 1.63 12.18 19.26
C TRP A 220 2.07 13.54 19.79
N GLY A 221 1.60 14.65 19.22
CA GLY A 221 1.96 16.00 19.65
C GLY A 221 3.36 16.46 19.22
N TYR A 222 3.99 15.79 18.25
CA TYR A 222 5.22 16.28 17.63
C TYR A 222 4.91 17.40 16.63
N VAL A 223 5.71 18.47 16.65
CA VAL A 223 5.58 19.57 15.68
C VAL A 223 6.19 19.12 14.36
N ALA A 224 5.35 18.82 13.37
CA ALA A 224 5.80 18.53 12.01
C ALA A 224 6.48 19.77 11.43
N ARG A 225 7.81 19.72 11.23
CA ARG A 225 8.50 20.73 10.44
C ARG A 225 8.31 20.41 8.96
N SER A 226 7.78 21.35 8.20
CA SER A 226 7.72 21.29 6.74
C SER A 226 9.16 21.25 6.22
N ASN A 227 9.54 20.21 5.48
CA ASN A 227 10.72 20.23 4.63
C ASN A 227 10.39 20.93 3.31
#